data_AF-A0A091B925-F1
#
_entry.id   AF-A0A091B925-F1
#
_cell.length_a   1.000
_cell.length_b   1.000
_cell.length_c   1.000
_cell.angle_alpha   90.00
_cell.angle_beta   90.00
_cell.angle_gamma   90.00
#
_symmetry.space_group_name_H-M   'P 1'
#
loop_
_entity.id
_entity.type
_entity.pdbx_description
1 polymer ?
#
loop_
_entity_poly.entity_id
_entity_poly.type
_entity_poly.pdbx_seq_one_letter_code
_entity_poly.pdbx_strand_id
1 'polypeptide(L)'
;MENAMHPTLPHALVALVLALPALVASSAGGEPPVDAQSTQATEHDGAHAAEDAQDGHGNHGHDADADAGLPATRWASDAPLREGMRRVRAATEALSHGAHGHLDEAQVKAVAAELEAAVQDMIARCRLDPEPDAALHPLLASVLRASAALAAEGFDPSVLADLEAVLARYPQLFEDADWSEDHNASA
;
A
#
# COMPACT_ATOMS: atom_id res chain seq x y z
N MET A 1 25.87 -7.39 -48.78
CA MET A 1 25.13 -8.64 -48.51
C MET A 1 24.40 -8.44 -47.18
N GLU A 2 23.55 -7.43 -47.06
CA GLU A 2 22.18 -7.39 -47.60
C GLU A 2 21.34 -8.58 -47.14
N ASN A 3 20.55 -8.35 -46.09
CA ASN A 3 19.15 -8.76 -45.99
C ASN A 3 18.53 -7.89 -44.87
N ALA A 4 17.82 -6.80 -45.19
CA ALA A 4 16.37 -6.76 -45.46
C ALA A 4 15.55 -7.30 -44.28
N MET A 5 14.43 -6.76 -43.83
CA MET A 5 13.60 -5.57 -44.10
C MET A 5 12.45 -5.78 -43.10
N HIS A 6 12.06 -4.76 -42.33
CA HIS A 6 10.97 -4.86 -41.34
C HIS A 6 9.63 -5.22 -42.02
N PRO A 7 8.64 -5.68 -41.23
CA PRO A 7 7.47 -4.83 -41.15
C PRO A 7 6.94 -4.57 -39.74
N THR A 8 6.59 -3.29 -39.58
CA THR A 8 5.88 -2.59 -38.52
C THR A 8 4.44 -3.08 -38.36
N LEU A 9 3.98 -3.32 -37.12
CA LEU A 9 2.57 -3.58 -36.80
C LEU A 9 1.76 -2.28 -36.79
N PRO A 10 0.53 -2.24 -37.35
CA PRO A 10 -0.35 -1.09 -37.26
C PRO A 10 -1.08 -1.04 -35.91
N HIS A 11 -1.11 0.16 -35.32
CA HIS A 11 -1.92 0.51 -34.15
C HIS A 11 -3.39 0.59 -34.56
N ALA A 12 -4.22 -0.36 -34.12
CA ALA A 12 -5.67 -0.26 -34.25
C ALA A 12 -6.23 0.51 -33.06
N LEU A 13 -6.51 1.79 -33.29
CA LEU A 13 -7.15 2.73 -32.39
C LEU A 13 -8.66 2.44 -32.41
N VAL A 14 -9.19 1.75 -31.39
CA VAL A 14 -10.65 1.58 -31.22
C VAL A 14 -11.14 2.63 -30.24
N ALA A 15 -11.61 3.75 -30.77
CA ALA A 15 -12.42 4.71 -30.03
C ALA A 15 -13.87 4.19 -29.99
N LEU A 16 -14.35 3.77 -28.82
CA LEU A 16 -15.76 3.51 -28.57
C LEU A 16 -16.32 4.61 -27.66
N VAL A 17 -17.02 5.55 -28.28
CA VAL A 17 -17.84 6.59 -27.66
C VAL A 17 -19.30 6.12 -27.68
N LEU A 18 -20.10 6.64 -26.74
CA LEU A 18 -21.58 6.62 -26.62
C LEU A 18 -22.11 5.56 -25.62
N ALA A 19 -22.99 5.86 -24.66
CA ALA A 19 -23.73 7.07 -24.32
C ALA A 19 -24.30 6.92 -22.89
N LEU A 20 -24.42 8.05 -22.17
CA LEU A 20 -25.30 8.17 -20.99
C LEU A 20 -26.77 8.20 -21.43
N PRO A 21 -27.68 7.75 -20.57
CA PRO A 21 -28.79 8.64 -20.21
C PRO A 21 -28.96 8.78 -18.70
N ALA A 22 -29.25 10.01 -18.30
CA ALA A 22 -29.68 10.39 -16.97
C ALA A 22 -31.19 10.15 -16.77
N LEU A 23 -31.53 9.95 -15.50
CA LEU A 23 -32.72 10.46 -14.80
C LEU A 23 -34.09 9.81 -15.06
N VAL A 24 -34.61 9.15 -14.02
CA VAL A 24 -35.97 9.44 -13.52
C VAL A 24 -36.03 9.25 -12.00
N ALA A 25 -36.38 10.33 -11.30
CA ALA A 25 -36.82 10.32 -9.92
C ALA A 25 -38.31 9.92 -9.89
N SER A 26 -38.69 8.99 -9.01
CA SER A 26 -40.08 8.65 -8.76
C SER A 26 -40.35 8.71 -7.26
N SER A 27 -41.03 9.76 -6.82
CA SER A 27 -41.54 9.98 -5.47
C SER A 27 -43.07 10.01 -5.48
N ALA A 28 -43.67 9.11 -4.72
CA ALA A 28 -45.04 9.12 -4.18
C ALA A 28 -45.11 7.90 -3.24
N GLY A 29 -45.38 7.98 -1.95
CA GLY A 29 -46.40 8.76 -1.25
C GLY A 29 -47.44 7.76 -0.72
N GLY A 30 -47.39 7.43 0.58
CA GLY A 30 -48.36 6.50 1.19
C GLY A 30 -48.13 6.23 2.68
N GLU A 31 -48.53 7.16 3.54
CA GLU A 31 -49.04 6.90 4.92
C GLU A 31 -50.58 6.72 4.82
N PRO A 32 -51.37 6.22 5.82
CA PRO A 32 -51.19 6.12 7.29
C PRO A 32 -51.83 4.80 7.86
N PRO A 33 -52.31 4.62 9.14
CA PRO A 33 -52.30 5.47 10.34
C PRO A 33 -51.85 4.80 11.65
N VAL A 34 -51.75 5.69 12.65
CA VAL A 34 -51.44 5.61 14.08
C VAL A 34 -52.29 4.62 14.90
N ASP A 35 -51.70 4.05 15.96
CA ASP A 35 -52.13 4.20 17.36
C ASP A 35 -51.22 3.45 18.36
N ALA A 36 -51.29 3.89 19.63
CA ALA A 36 -50.75 3.29 20.87
C ALA A 36 -49.34 3.73 21.36
N GLN A 37 -49.30 4.98 21.83
CA GLN A 37 -48.76 5.43 23.14
C GLN A 37 -47.88 4.46 23.96
N SER A 38 -46.68 4.91 24.28
CA SER A 38 -46.14 4.82 25.64
C SER A 38 -45.25 6.02 25.93
N THR A 39 -45.75 6.85 26.83
CA THR A 39 -45.14 8.06 27.39
C THR A 39 -43.92 7.73 28.26
N GLN A 40 -42.84 8.51 28.12
CA GLN A 40 -42.16 9.17 29.24
C GLN A 40 -41.17 10.21 28.73
N ALA A 41 -41.53 11.48 28.94
CA ALA A 41 -40.64 12.62 28.87
C ALA A 41 -39.85 12.73 30.18
N THR A 42 -38.55 12.98 30.09
CA THR A 42 -37.83 13.86 31.03
C THR A 42 -36.83 14.66 30.23
N GLU A 43 -37.15 15.94 30.09
CA GLU A 43 -36.31 17.01 29.62
C GLU A 43 -35.33 17.37 30.75
N HIS A 44 -34.04 17.54 30.44
CA HIS A 44 -33.12 18.28 31.30
C HIS A 44 -32.36 19.28 30.42
N ASP A 45 -32.74 20.54 30.59
CA ASP A 45 -32.12 21.74 30.05
C ASP A 45 -30.74 21.95 30.71
N GLY A 46 -29.70 22.16 29.91
CA GLY A 46 -28.33 22.33 30.39
C GLY A 46 -27.48 23.05 29.36
N ALA A 47 -27.38 24.36 29.55
CA ALA A 47 -26.71 25.33 28.71
C ALA A 47 -25.16 25.21 28.63
N HIS A 48 -24.65 25.59 27.46
CA HIS A 48 -23.34 26.19 27.14
C HIS A 48 -22.07 25.75 27.90
N ALA A 49 -21.21 25.01 27.20
CA ALA A 49 -19.76 25.26 27.22
C ALA A 49 -19.21 25.05 25.81
N ALA A 50 -18.63 26.10 25.25
CA ALA A 50 -17.76 26.02 24.09
C ALA A 50 -16.40 25.53 24.61
N GLU A 51 -16.02 24.31 24.22
CA GLU A 51 -14.66 23.82 24.40
C GLU A 51 -13.91 23.95 23.09
N ASP A 52 -12.96 24.87 23.16
CA ASP A 52 -11.90 25.19 22.24
C ASP A 52 -10.96 24.00 22.03
N ALA A 53 -10.65 23.78 20.75
CA ALA A 53 -9.42 23.22 20.22
C ALA A 53 -8.67 22.17 21.04
N GLN A 54 -8.79 20.91 20.61
CA GLN A 54 -7.60 20.09 20.36
C GLN A 54 -7.80 19.34 19.05
N ASP A 55 -7.42 20.00 17.95
CA ASP A 55 -6.98 19.31 16.73
C ASP A 55 -5.67 18.58 17.13
N GLY A 56 -5.86 17.41 17.73
CA GLY A 56 -4.79 16.45 17.88
C GLY A 56 -4.56 15.91 16.48
N HIS A 57 -3.56 16.47 15.78
CA HIS A 57 -2.90 15.77 14.70
C HIS A 57 -2.57 14.38 15.23
N GLY A 58 -3.38 13.41 14.80
CA GLY A 58 -3.28 12.04 15.21
C GLY A 58 -1.84 11.62 14.98
N ASN A 59 -1.16 11.34 16.08
CA ASN A 59 -0.03 10.46 16.09
C ASN A 59 -0.49 9.20 15.34
N HIS A 60 -0.13 9.09 14.05
CA HIS A 60 -0.23 7.85 13.28
C HIS A 60 0.82 6.87 13.84
N GLY A 61 0.77 6.63 15.15
CA GLY A 61 1.51 5.60 15.82
C GLY A 61 0.78 4.31 15.53
N HIS A 62 1.22 3.63 14.48
CA HIS A 62 1.26 2.17 14.42
C HIS A 62 0.05 1.38 14.94
N ASP A 63 -1.18 1.88 14.77
CA ASP A 63 -2.36 1.01 14.77
C ASP A 63 -2.47 0.34 13.39
N ALA A 64 -1.43 -0.42 13.06
CA ALA A 64 -1.59 -1.51 12.12
C ALA A 64 -1.95 -2.71 12.98
N ASP A 65 -3.20 -3.16 12.89
CA ASP A 65 -3.56 -4.56 13.09
C ASP A 65 -2.66 -5.44 12.18
N ALA A 66 -1.40 -5.62 12.57
CA ALA A 66 -0.35 -6.25 11.78
C ALA A 66 0.61 -7.07 12.66
N ASP A 67 0.20 -7.42 13.88
CA ASP A 67 0.78 -8.57 14.56
C ASP A 67 -0.09 -9.80 14.28
N ALA A 68 -0.19 -10.17 12.99
CA ALA A 68 -0.25 -11.58 12.68
C ALA A 68 1.08 -12.15 13.20
N GLY A 69 1.02 -12.81 14.36
CA GLY A 69 2.19 -13.36 15.02
C GLY A 69 3.03 -14.21 14.06
N LEU A 70 4.31 -14.39 14.38
CA LEU A 70 5.19 -15.20 13.56
C LEU A 70 4.64 -16.63 13.40
N PRO A 71 4.66 -17.20 12.19
CA PRO A 71 4.24 -18.58 12.02
C PRO A 71 5.22 -19.53 12.72
N ALA A 72 4.72 -20.67 13.20
CA ALA A 72 5.57 -21.70 13.82
C ALA A 72 6.61 -22.27 12.82
N THR A 73 6.32 -22.19 11.53
CA THR A 73 7.24 -22.50 10.43
C THR A 73 7.02 -21.46 9.35
N ARG A 74 8.11 -20.90 8.82
CA ARG A 74 8.06 -19.92 7.74
C ARG A 74 7.35 -20.51 6.52
N TRP A 75 6.57 -19.70 5.81
CA TRP A 75 5.88 -20.12 4.60
C TRP A 75 6.83 -20.13 3.40
N ALA A 76 6.62 -21.04 2.45
CA ALA A 76 7.37 -21.01 1.19
C ALA A 76 7.06 -19.73 0.41
N SER A 77 8.08 -19.06 -0.11
CA SER A 77 7.92 -17.97 -1.08
C SER A 77 7.79 -18.51 -2.50
N ASP A 78 7.10 -17.76 -3.36
CA ASP A 78 7.12 -18.00 -4.80
C ASP A 78 8.10 -17.05 -5.52
N ALA A 79 8.32 -17.29 -6.82
CA ALA A 79 9.30 -16.51 -7.57
C ALA A 79 8.98 -15.01 -7.69
N PRO A 80 7.72 -14.59 -7.95
CA PRO A 80 7.36 -13.18 -7.96
C PRO A 80 7.58 -12.48 -6.62
N LEU A 81 7.24 -13.12 -5.49
CA LEU A 81 7.50 -12.54 -4.16
C LEU A 81 8.99 -12.32 -3.91
N ARG A 82 9.82 -13.34 -4.17
CA ARG A 82 11.29 -13.21 -3.98
C ARG A 82 11.87 -12.08 -4.84
N GLU A 83 11.44 -12.00 -6.10
CA GLU A 83 11.88 -10.95 -7.00
C GLU A 83 11.46 -9.55 -6.52
N GLY A 84 10.19 -9.39 -6.14
CA GLY A 84 9.68 -8.13 -5.63
C GLY A 84 10.41 -7.67 -4.36
N MET A 85 10.65 -8.58 -3.41
CA MET A 85 11.36 -8.24 -2.18
C MET A 85 12.84 -7.92 -2.39
N ARG A 86 13.51 -8.53 -3.38
CA ARG A 86 14.86 -8.09 -3.80
C ARG A 86 14.84 -6.69 -4.40
N ARG A 87 13.86 -6.35 -5.22
CA ARG A 87 13.71 -5.00 -5.78
C ARG A 87 13.44 -3.96 -4.68
N VAL A 88 12.57 -4.30 -3.72
CA VAL A 88 12.35 -3.45 -2.53
C VAL A 88 13.65 -3.24 -1.76
N ARG A 89 14.43 -4.30 -1.51
CA ARG A 89 15.74 -4.18 -0.85
C ARG A 89 16.67 -3.23 -1.61
N ALA A 90 16.86 -3.43 -2.91
CA ALA A 90 17.75 -2.61 -3.72
C ALA A 90 17.32 -1.13 -3.73
N ALA A 91 16.02 -0.86 -3.78
CA ALA A 91 15.48 0.50 -3.68
C ALA A 91 15.75 1.12 -2.30
N THR A 92 15.57 0.37 -1.22
CA THR A 92 15.90 0.81 0.16
C THR A 92 17.39 1.05 0.34
N GLU A 93 18.25 0.21 -0.24
CA GLU A 93 19.70 0.41 -0.22
C GLU A 93 20.10 1.68 -0.97
N ALA A 94 19.52 1.94 -2.14
CA ALA A 94 19.74 3.19 -2.87
C ALA A 94 19.34 4.41 -2.04
N LEU A 95 18.20 4.33 -1.34
CA LEU A 95 17.72 5.36 -0.43
C LEU A 95 18.68 5.60 0.75
N SER A 96 19.18 4.52 1.36
CA SER A 96 20.16 4.57 2.46
C SER A 96 21.48 5.20 2.03
N HIS A 97 22.03 4.82 0.87
CA HIS A 97 23.21 5.47 0.32
C HIS A 97 22.98 6.96 0.03
N GLY A 98 21.76 7.31 -0.38
CA GLY A 98 21.33 8.68 -0.60
C GLY A 98 21.24 9.55 0.64
N ALA A 99 20.97 8.95 1.80
CA ALA A 99 20.89 9.63 3.10
C ALA A 99 22.19 10.37 3.48
N HIS A 100 23.31 10.02 2.84
CA HIS A 100 24.60 10.72 2.96
C HIS A 100 24.73 11.95 2.04
N GLY A 101 23.63 12.44 1.46
CA GLY A 101 23.58 13.64 0.60
C GLY A 101 23.79 13.36 -0.89
N HIS A 102 23.54 12.13 -1.33
CA HIS A 102 23.84 11.67 -2.69
C HIS A 102 22.60 11.54 -3.61
N LEU A 103 21.38 11.70 -3.08
CA LEU A 103 20.15 11.68 -3.88
C LEU A 103 19.55 13.08 -3.98
N ASP A 104 19.30 13.53 -5.22
CA ASP A 104 18.41 14.65 -5.52
C ASP A 104 16.93 14.22 -5.52
N GLU A 105 16.02 15.20 -5.45
CA GLU A 105 14.57 14.99 -5.47
C GLU A 105 14.09 14.07 -6.61
N ALA A 106 14.65 14.23 -7.81
CA ALA A 106 14.29 13.38 -8.95
C ALA A 106 14.65 11.91 -8.72
N GLN A 107 15.76 11.65 -8.02
CA GLN A 107 16.20 10.28 -7.72
C GLN A 107 15.39 9.68 -6.58
N VAL A 108 14.99 10.47 -5.58
CA VAL A 108 14.06 10.00 -4.52
C VAL A 108 12.70 9.60 -5.13
N LYS A 109 12.17 10.41 -6.05
CA LYS A 109 10.94 10.07 -6.78
C LYS A 109 11.08 8.81 -7.64
N ALA A 110 12.25 8.57 -8.21
CA ALA A 110 12.53 7.33 -8.94
C ALA A 110 12.55 6.11 -8.00
N VAL A 111 13.12 6.23 -6.80
CA VAL A 111 13.05 5.18 -5.76
C VAL A 111 11.60 4.90 -5.36
N ALA A 112 10.79 5.95 -5.14
CA ALA A 112 9.37 5.80 -4.84
C ALA A 112 8.63 5.00 -5.93
N ALA A 113 8.84 5.36 -7.20
CA ALA A 113 8.23 4.66 -8.33
C ALA A 113 8.68 3.20 -8.43
N GLU A 114 9.94 2.89 -8.13
CA GLU A 114 10.45 1.51 -8.13
C GLU A 114 9.81 0.67 -7.01
N LEU A 115 9.65 1.23 -5.81
CA LEU A 115 8.96 0.58 -4.70
C LEU A 115 7.50 0.27 -5.05
N GLU A 116 6.77 1.23 -5.64
CA GLU A 116 5.39 1.01 -6.09
C GLU A 116 5.34 -0.07 -7.17
N ALA A 117 6.20 0.02 -8.19
CA ALA A 117 6.24 -0.94 -9.29
C ALA A 117 6.56 -2.37 -8.84
N ALA A 118 7.46 -2.54 -7.86
CA ALA A 118 7.77 -3.83 -7.27
C ALA A 118 6.53 -4.45 -6.58
N VAL A 119 5.78 -3.65 -5.81
CA VAL A 119 4.56 -4.12 -5.14
C VAL A 119 3.45 -4.47 -6.13
N GLN A 120 3.21 -3.61 -7.12
CA GLN A 120 2.18 -3.85 -8.14
C GLN A 120 2.45 -5.14 -8.93
N ASP A 121 3.71 -5.40 -9.23
CA ASP A 121 4.12 -6.61 -9.93
C ASP A 121 4.00 -7.88 -9.05
N MET A 122 4.27 -7.79 -7.74
CA MET A 122 3.97 -8.87 -6.79
C MET A 122 2.47 -9.18 -6.77
N ILE A 123 1.61 -8.17 -6.58
CA ILE A 123 0.15 -8.37 -6.55
C ILE A 123 -0.35 -9.02 -7.85
N ALA A 124 0.21 -8.64 -9.00
CA ALA A 124 -0.22 -9.16 -10.30
C ALA A 124 0.22 -10.61 -10.56
N ARG A 125 1.28 -11.10 -9.92
CA ARG A 125 1.96 -12.34 -10.30
C ARG A 125 2.09 -13.38 -9.20
N CYS A 126 2.07 -12.97 -7.92
CA CYS A 126 2.17 -13.86 -6.78
C CYS A 126 1.00 -14.86 -6.74
N ARG A 127 1.29 -16.07 -6.25
CA ARG A 127 0.39 -17.22 -6.15
C ARG A 127 0.58 -17.90 -4.79
N LEU A 128 0.49 -17.10 -3.74
CA LEU A 128 0.49 -17.61 -2.38
C LEU A 128 -0.88 -18.21 -2.04
N ASP A 129 -0.87 -19.16 -1.11
CA ASP A 129 -2.10 -19.57 -0.43
C ASP A 129 -2.69 -18.39 0.39
N PRO A 130 -3.99 -18.42 0.73
CA PRO A 130 -4.65 -17.27 1.36
C PRO A 130 -4.03 -16.82 2.70
N GLU A 131 -3.53 -17.76 3.50
CA GLU A 131 -2.92 -17.45 4.80
C GLU A 131 -1.56 -16.72 4.68
N PRO A 132 -0.57 -17.22 3.92
CA PRO A 132 0.66 -16.46 3.68
C PRO A 132 0.42 -15.13 2.96
N ASP A 133 -0.56 -15.06 2.04
CA ASP A 133 -0.92 -13.80 1.38
C ASP A 133 -1.46 -12.75 2.38
N ALA A 134 -2.34 -13.17 3.29
CA ALA A 134 -2.82 -12.31 4.36
C ALA A 134 -1.69 -11.79 5.26
N ALA A 135 -0.69 -12.62 5.55
CA ALA A 135 0.50 -12.21 6.30
C ALA A 135 1.45 -11.30 5.50
N LEU A 136 1.43 -11.37 4.17
CA LEU A 136 2.23 -10.51 3.28
C LEU A 136 1.63 -9.10 3.16
N HIS A 137 0.29 -8.98 3.13
CA HIS A 137 -0.39 -7.72 2.87
C HIS A 137 0.07 -6.52 3.73
N PRO A 138 0.29 -6.66 5.06
CA PRO A 138 0.78 -5.55 5.87
C PRO A 138 2.16 -5.03 5.43
N LEU A 139 3.05 -5.93 4.98
CA LEU A 139 4.36 -5.53 4.47
C LEU A 139 4.23 -4.72 3.18
N LEU A 140 3.38 -5.18 2.25
CA LEU A 140 3.15 -4.48 0.98
C LEU A 140 2.50 -3.11 1.21
N ALA A 141 1.55 -3.02 2.14
CA ALA A 141 0.91 -1.77 2.51
C ALA A 141 1.93 -0.76 3.08
N SER A 142 2.86 -1.21 3.93
CA SER A 142 3.93 -0.34 4.45
C SER A 142 4.88 0.14 3.34
N VAL A 143 5.25 -0.73 2.40
CA VAL A 143 6.08 -0.33 1.24
C VAL A 143 5.37 0.72 0.38
N LEU A 144 4.07 0.55 0.10
CA LEU A 144 3.29 1.53 -0.66
C LEU A 144 3.13 2.86 0.08
N ARG A 145 2.96 2.83 1.41
CA ARG A 145 2.92 4.05 2.22
C ARG A 145 4.25 4.80 2.17
N ALA A 146 5.37 4.08 2.32
CA ALA A 146 6.71 4.64 2.20
C ALA A 146 6.95 5.23 0.80
N SER A 147 6.57 4.52 -0.26
CA SER A 147 6.64 5.01 -1.64
C SER A 147 5.87 6.33 -1.81
N ALA A 148 4.62 6.38 -1.34
CA ALA A 148 3.79 7.58 -1.44
C ALA A 148 4.41 8.78 -0.69
N ALA A 149 4.93 8.56 0.52
CA ALA A 149 5.62 9.59 1.30
C ALA A 149 6.87 10.13 0.56
N LEU A 150 7.72 9.24 0.04
CA LEU A 150 8.90 9.64 -0.74
C LEU A 150 8.54 10.45 -1.99
N ALA A 151 7.46 10.08 -2.68
CA ALA A 151 7.00 10.78 -3.87
C ALA A 151 6.47 12.19 -3.57
N ALA A 152 5.79 12.36 -2.44
CA ALA A 152 5.14 13.60 -2.04
C ALA A 152 6.07 14.57 -1.30
N GLU A 153 6.89 14.04 -0.40
CA GLU A 153 7.61 14.83 0.62
C GLU A 153 9.14 14.78 0.42
N GLY A 154 9.64 13.85 -0.39
CA GLY A 154 11.07 13.63 -0.58
C GLY A 154 11.66 12.69 0.47
N PHE A 155 12.99 12.72 0.63
CA PHE A 155 13.68 11.81 1.55
C PHE A 155 13.37 12.14 3.01
N ASP A 156 12.96 11.12 3.76
CA ASP A 156 12.77 11.18 5.20
C ASP A 156 13.42 9.95 5.87
N PRO A 157 14.23 10.13 6.94
CA PRO A 157 14.91 9.02 7.60
C PRO A 157 13.97 8.06 8.32
N SER A 158 12.78 8.49 8.76
CA SER A 158 11.78 7.59 9.33
C SER A 158 11.20 6.67 8.26
N VAL A 159 10.99 7.18 7.04
CA VAL A 159 10.53 6.36 5.91
C VAL A 159 11.56 5.29 5.53
N LEU A 160 12.85 5.62 5.58
CA LEU A 160 13.91 4.63 5.42
C LEU A 160 13.86 3.55 6.52
N ALA A 161 13.67 3.94 7.78
CA ALA A 161 13.57 3.00 8.89
C ALA A 161 12.34 2.07 8.76
N ASP A 162 11.21 2.57 8.28
CA ASP A 162 10.01 1.77 7.98
C ASP A 162 10.29 0.71 6.91
N LEU A 163 10.98 1.08 5.84
CA LEU A 163 11.38 0.14 4.78
C LEU A 163 12.36 -0.93 5.30
N GLU A 164 13.33 -0.53 6.13
CA GLU A 164 14.26 -1.46 6.79
C GLU A 164 13.52 -2.44 7.71
N ALA A 165 12.50 -1.97 8.44
CA ALA A 165 11.66 -2.82 9.29
C ALA A 165 10.85 -3.85 8.48
N VAL A 166 10.31 -3.46 7.31
CA VAL A 166 9.66 -4.40 6.37
C VAL A 166 10.65 -5.48 5.93
N LEU A 167 11.85 -5.09 5.50
CA LEU A 167 12.90 -6.02 5.05
C LEU A 167 13.37 -6.96 6.17
N ALA A 168 13.42 -6.47 7.41
CA ALA A 168 13.76 -7.29 8.58
C ALA A 168 12.64 -8.27 8.96
N ARG A 169 11.36 -7.94 8.69
CA ARG A 169 10.22 -8.81 8.98
C ARG A 169 10.06 -9.93 7.97
N TYR A 170 10.29 -9.67 6.68
CA TYR A 170 10.12 -10.63 5.59
C TYR A 170 10.74 -12.03 5.85
N PRO A 171 12.04 -12.17 6.21
CA PRO A 171 12.65 -13.50 6.40
C PRO A 171 12.19 -14.24 7.65
N GLN A 172 11.42 -13.59 8.52
CA GLN A 172 10.79 -14.23 9.67
C GLN A 172 9.44 -14.86 9.31
N LEU A 173 8.81 -14.40 8.22
CA LEU A 173 7.54 -14.91 7.71
C LEU A 173 7.76 -15.93 6.58
N PHE A 174 8.69 -15.64 5.66
CA PHE A 174 8.87 -16.41 4.43
C PHE A 174 10.23 -17.08 4.34
N GLU A 175 10.25 -18.27 3.73
CA GLU A 175 11.47 -18.93 3.30
C GLU A 175 11.92 -18.36 1.95
N ASP A 176 13.10 -17.76 1.95
CA ASP A 176 13.82 -17.34 0.75
C ASP A 176 15.30 -17.66 0.96
N ALA A 177 15.80 -18.62 0.17
CA ALA A 177 17.18 -19.09 0.28
C ALA A 177 18.18 -17.96 -0.03
N ASP A 178 17.88 -17.13 -1.03
CA ASP A 178 18.73 -16.05 -1.49
C ASP A 178 18.81 -14.93 -0.44
N TRP A 179 17.76 -14.77 0.37
CA TRP A 179 17.69 -13.76 1.42
C TRP A 179 18.67 -13.97 2.58
N SER A 180 18.97 -15.24 2.88
CA SER A 180 19.82 -15.62 4.01
C SER A 180 21.30 -15.67 3.63
N GLU A 181 21.63 -15.95 2.37
CA GLU A 181 23.02 -16.00 1.91
C GLU A 181 23.64 -14.60 1.79
N ASP A 182 22.83 -13.59 1.44
CA ASP A 182 23.24 -12.20 1.30
C ASP A 182 23.74 -11.56 2.63
N HIS A 183 23.21 -12.01 3.78
CA HIS A 183 23.65 -11.55 5.10
C HIS A 183 24.96 -12.21 5.59
N ASN A 184 25.35 -13.37 5.04
CA ASN A 184 26.61 -14.07 5.39
C ASN A 184 27.78 -13.66 4.48
N ALA A 185 27.49 -13.04 3.33
CA ALA A 185 28.50 -12.56 2.38
C ALA A 185 29.11 -11.19 2.76
N SER A 186 28.54 -10.51 3.77
CA SER A 186 28.96 -9.17 4.20
C SER A 186 29.60 -9.13 5.61
N ALA A 187 29.96 -10.29 6.17
CA ALA A 187 30.58 -10.43 7.51
C ALA A 187 32.09 -10.73 7.44
#